data_AF-A0A921MYT7-F1
#
_entry.id   AF-A0A921MYT7-F1
#
_cell.length_a   1.000
_cell.length_b   1.000
_cell.length_c   1.000
_cell.angle_alpha   90.00
_cell.angle_beta   90.00
_cell.angle_gamma   90.00
#
_symmetry.space_group_name_H-M   'P 1'
#
loop_
_entity.id
_entity.type
_entity.pdbx_description
1 polymer ?
#
loop_
_entity_poly.entity_id
_entity_poly.type
_entity_poly.pdbx_seq_one_letter_code
_entity_poly.pdbx_strand_id
1 'polypeptide(L)'
;MGLVSFLSSLYLVFTIILLFRKNDMGNIYILFGGITFLFVIGYGYIPYMPEKIQSFGIFIVFSMMILLFGLMFGICLKLFNKSNKSSIIASILSSTLLIFILFNIKGYLSYMYIPVLLYMLQNKVSIFIETKRLQSL
;
A
#
# COMPACT_ATOMS: atom_id res chain seq x y z
N MET A 1 7.07 -17.43 -4.18
CA MET A 1 8.07 -16.65 -3.44
C MET A 1 8.59 -15.42 -4.21
N GLY A 2 8.83 -15.50 -5.53
CA GLY A 2 9.38 -14.37 -6.30
C GLY A 2 8.58 -13.06 -6.25
N LEU A 3 7.25 -13.10 -6.41
CA LEU A 3 6.42 -11.88 -6.41
C LEU A 3 6.45 -11.12 -5.08
N VAL A 4 6.32 -11.83 -3.96
CA VAL A 4 6.31 -11.19 -2.63
C VAL A 4 7.67 -10.59 -2.31
N SER A 5 8.76 -11.28 -2.66
CA SER A 5 10.12 -10.73 -2.55
C SER A 5 10.29 -9.49 -3.42
N PHE A 6 9.81 -9.52 -4.66
CA PHE A 6 9.83 -8.37 -5.57
C PHE A 6 9.07 -7.18 -4.99
N LEU A 7 7.82 -7.38 -4.57
CA LEU A 7 6.99 -6.33 -3.98
C LEU A 7 7.59 -5.77 -2.69
N SER A 8 8.13 -6.63 -1.82
CA SER A 8 8.82 -6.19 -0.59
C SER A 8 10.03 -5.30 -0.90
N SER A 9 10.85 -5.69 -1.89
CA SER A 9 11.98 -4.87 -2.32
C SER A 9 11.54 -3.52 -2.87
N LEU A 10 10.44 -3.51 -3.63
CA LEU A 10 9.87 -2.31 -4.24
C LEU A 10 9.31 -1.37 -3.16
N TYR A 11 8.60 -1.90 -2.15
CA TYR A 11 8.13 -1.11 -1.01
C TYR A 11 9.28 -0.54 -0.18
N LEU A 12 10.37 -1.28 -0.02
CA LEU A 12 11.57 -0.79 0.67
C LEU A 12 12.21 0.38 -0.10
N VAL A 13 12.42 0.24 -1.41
CA VAL A 13 12.92 1.33 -2.26
C VAL A 13 12.00 2.55 -2.17
N PHE A 14 10.68 2.34 -2.21
CA PHE A 14 9.72 3.43 -2.06
C PHE A 14 9.79 4.12 -0.69
N THR A 15 9.96 3.34 0.39
CA THR A 15 10.14 3.88 1.74
C THR A 15 11.37 4.77 1.83
N ILE A 16 12.48 4.36 1.20
CA ILE A 16 13.71 5.16 1.12
C ILE A 16 13.45 6.47 0.36
N ILE A 17 12.74 6.42 -0.77
CA ILE A 17 12.35 7.64 -1.52
C ILE A 17 11.54 8.60 -0.63
N LEU A 18 10.59 8.08 0.14
CA LEU A 18 9.79 8.91 1.05
C LEU A 18 10.64 9.52 2.17
N LEU A 19 11.64 8.80 2.67
CA LEU A 19 12.57 9.30 3.69
C LEU A 19 13.38 10.50 3.19
N PHE A 20 13.87 10.47 1.95
CA PHE A 20 14.55 11.62 1.33
C PHE A 20 13.61 12.82 1.12
N ARG A 21 12.29 12.58 0.99
CA ARG A 21 11.27 13.63 0.85
C ARG A 21 10.50 13.92 2.13
N LYS A 22 11.10 13.68 3.30
CA LYS A 22 10.47 13.89 4.62
C LYS A 22 9.93 15.30 4.84
N ASN A 23 10.56 16.33 4.25
CA ASN A 23 10.12 17.72 4.41
C ASN A 23 8.77 17.97 3.70
N ASP A 24 8.60 17.38 2.51
CA ASP A 24 7.37 17.49 1.72
C ASP A 24 6.25 16.55 2.20
N MET A 25 6.64 15.36 2.70
CA MET A 25 5.73 14.24 2.95
C MET A 25 5.47 13.97 4.44
N GLY A 26 6.12 14.73 5.34
CA GLY A 26 6.03 14.54 6.78
C GLY A 26 6.41 13.11 7.19
N ASN A 27 5.66 12.55 8.14
CA ASN A 27 5.94 11.23 8.72
C ASN A 27 5.30 10.06 7.94
N ILE A 28 4.87 10.27 6.68
CA ILE A 28 4.29 9.19 5.86
C ILE A 28 5.27 8.04 5.64
N TYR A 29 6.57 8.32 5.56
CA TYR A 29 7.60 7.28 5.43
C TYR A 29 7.61 6.32 6.63
N ILE A 30 7.36 6.82 7.86
CA ILE A 30 7.29 6.00 9.07
C ILE A 30 6.07 5.08 9.00
N LEU A 31 4.91 5.63 8.64
CA LEU A 31 3.67 4.87 8.49
C LEU A 31 3.80 3.79 7.42
N PHE A 32 4.25 4.16 6.22
CA PHE A 32 4.41 3.23 5.11
C PHE A 32 5.45 2.15 5.43
N GLY A 33 6.59 2.54 6.00
CA GLY A 33 7.65 1.62 6.43
C GLY A 33 7.17 0.66 7.52
N GLY A 34 6.42 1.15 8.51
CA GLY A 34 5.83 0.33 9.57
C GLY A 34 4.84 -0.71 9.05
N ILE A 35 3.94 -0.31 8.13
CA ILE A 35 3.01 -1.25 7.50
C ILE A 35 3.76 -2.27 6.64
N THR A 36 4.79 -1.84 5.90
CA THR A 36 5.64 -2.73 5.10
C THR A 36 6.36 -3.75 5.98
N PHE A 37 6.87 -3.32 7.13
CA PHE A 37 7.53 -4.20 8.09
C PHE A 37 6.57 -5.27 8.65
N LEU A 38 5.35 -4.86 9.05
CA LEU A 38 4.30 -5.79 9.48
C LEU A 38 3.92 -6.78 8.40
N PHE A 39 3.84 -6.33 7.14
CA PHE A 39 3.59 -7.20 5.99
C PHE A 39 4.69 -8.25 5.81
N VAL A 40 5.97 -7.85 5.86
CA VAL A 40 7.12 -8.76 5.66
C VAL A 40 7.15 -9.82 6.75
N ILE A 41 7.01 -9.43 8.02
CA ILE A 41 6.96 -10.37 9.15
C ILE A 41 5.73 -11.27 9.04
N GLY A 42 4.56 -10.68 8.78
CA GLY A 42 3.31 -11.41 8.66
C GLY A 42 3.39 -12.50 7.59
N TYR A 43 3.95 -12.16 6.42
CA TYR A 43 4.16 -13.12 5.33
C TYR A 43 5.14 -14.23 5.72
N GLY A 44 6.28 -13.87 6.32
CA GLY A 44 7.29 -14.84 6.76
C GLY A 44 6.76 -15.82 7.82
N TYR A 45 5.75 -15.41 8.59
CA TYR A 45 5.18 -16.23 9.65
C TYR A 45 4.05 -17.19 9.18
N ILE A 46 3.51 -17.01 7.97
CA ILE A 46 2.41 -17.86 7.43
C ILE A 46 2.69 -19.38 7.53
N PRO A 47 3.90 -19.89 7.20
CA PRO A 47 4.16 -21.33 7.26
C PRO A 47 4.12 -21.91 8.67
N TYR A 48 4.29 -21.06 9.69
CA TYR A 48 4.31 -21.45 11.10
C TYR A 48 2.94 -21.28 11.78
N MET A 49 1.93 -20.79 11.07
CA MET A 49 0.58 -20.63 11.60
C MET A 49 -0.15 -21.98 11.67
N PRO A 50 -0.91 -22.27 12.74
CA PRO A 50 -1.82 -23.41 12.79
C PRO A 50 -2.81 -23.41 11.61
N GLU A 51 -3.07 -24.58 11.03
CA GLU A 51 -3.94 -24.72 9.84
C GLU A 51 -5.31 -24.05 9.99
N LYS A 52 -5.89 -24.10 11.21
CA LYS A 52 -7.19 -23.48 11.52
C LYS A 52 -7.22 -21.97 11.31
N ILE A 53 -6.09 -21.27 11.48
CA ILE A 53 -5.99 -19.82 11.34
C ILE A 53 -5.17 -19.39 10.11
N GLN A 54 -4.53 -20.33 9.42
CA GLN A 54 -3.65 -20.05 8.30
C GLN A 54 -4.37 -19.31 7.17
N SER A 55 -5.60 -19.70 6.83
CA SER A 55 -6.43 -19.03 5.82
C SER A 55 -6.70 -17.57 6.17
N PHE A 56 -6.92 -17.27 7.46
CA PHE A 56 -7.12 -15.91 7.94
C PHE A 56 -5.82 -15.09 7.90
N GLY A 57 -4.68 -15.70 8.25
CA GLY A 57 -3.37 -15.08 8.11
C GLY A 57 -3.02 -14.74 6.67
N ILE A 58 -3.27 -15.67 5.74
CA ILE A 58 -3.14 -15.44 4.30
C ILE A 58 -4.00 -14.25 3.88
N PHE A 59 -5.28 -14.23 4.27
CA PHE A 59 -6.18 -13.13 3.94
C PHE A 59 -5.61 -11.77 4.41
N ILE A 60 -5.18 -11.65 5.66
CA ILE A 60 -4.62 -10.41 6.19
C ILE A 60 -3.38 -9.97 5.42
N VAL A 61 -2.44 -10.89 5.19
CA VAL A 61 -1.15 -10.57 4.57
C VAL A 61 -1.35 -10.13 3.11
N PHE A 62 -2.21 -10.82 2.37
CA PHE A 62 -2.53 -10.40 1.00
C PHE A 62 -3.31 -9.08 0.97
N SER A 63 -4.19 -8.83 1.94
CA SER A 63 -4.85 -7.53 2.07
C SER A 63 -3.86 -6.39 2.34
N MET A 64 -2.88 -6.59 3.22
CA MET A 64 -1.80 -5.62 3.45
C MET A 64 -0.99 -5.37 2.18
N MET A 65 -0.66 -6.42 1.43
CA MET A 65 0.09 -6.31 0.19
C MET A 65 -0.64 -5.45 -0.85
N ILE A 66 -1.93 -5.72 -1.09
CA ILE A 66 -2.72 -4.95 -2.06
C ILE A 66 -2.86 -3.49 -1.62
N LEU A 67 -3.09 -3.27 -0.31
CA LEU A 67 -3.21 -1.94 0.27
C LEU A 67 -1.91 -1.14 0.12
N LEU A 68 -0.76 -1.74 0.46
CA LEU A 68 0.56 -1.13 0.28
C LEU A 68 0.83 -0.78 -1.18
N PHE A 69 0.48 -1.67 -2.11
CA PHE A 69 0.64 -1.42 -3.54
C PHE A 69 -0.19 -0.23 -4.01
N GLY A 70 -1.47 -0.17 -3.64
CA GLY A 70 -2.34 0.96 -3.98
C GLY A 70 -1.85 2.28 -3.40
N LEU A 71 -1.55 2.31 -2.10
CA LEU A 71 -1.05 3.51 -1.41
C LEU A 71 0.24 4.02 -2.06
N MET A 72 1.16 3.11 -2.38
CA MET A 72 2.42 3.48 -3.02
C MET A 72 2.19 4.22 -4.34
N PHE A 73 1.33 3.70 -5.23
CA PHE A 73 1.02 4.38 -6.51
C PHE A 73 0.34 5.72 -6.29
N GLY A 74 -0.61 5.79 -5.35
CA GLY A 74 -1.28 7.04 -5.00
C GLY A 74 -0.30 8.10 -4.49
N ILE A 75 0.53 7.75 -3.51
CA ILE A 75 1.55 8.65 -2.95
C ILE A 75 2.58 9.02 -4.02
N CYS A 76 2.97 8.09 -4.89
CA CYS A 76 3.91 8.34 -5.98
C CYS A 76 3.40 9.46 -6.91
N LEU A 77 2.14 9.43 -7.33
CA LEU A 77 1.56 10.53 -8.10
C LEU A 77 1.56 11.87 -7.36
N LYS A 78 1.45 11.84 -6.02
CA LYS A 78 1.58 13.04 -5.20
C LYS A 78 3.00 13.58 -5.12
N LEU A 79 4.01 12.73 -5.15
CA LEU A 79 5.41 13.16 -5.29
C LEU A 79 5.63 13.96 -6.59
N PHE A 80 4.90 13.62 -7.66
CA PHE A 80 4.92 14.31 -8.95
C PHE A 80 3.89 15.47 -9.07
N ASN A 81 3.38 15.98 -7.94
CA ASN A 81 2.47 17.13 -7.89
C ASN A 81 1.17 16.96 -8.69
N LYS A 82 0.70 15.72 -8.86
CA LYS A 82 -0.60 15.48 -9.51
C LYS A 82 -1.77 15.73 -8.54
N SER A 83 -2.95 15.88 -9.13
CA SER A 83 -4.19 16.17 -8.40
C SER A 83 -4.57 15.05 -7.41
N ASN A 84 -5.34 15.40 -6.38
CA ASN A 84 -5.92 14.43 -5.43
C ASN A 84 -6.71 13.34 -6.16
N LYS A 85 -7.51 13.74 -7.17
CA LYS A 85 -8.31 12.81 -7.98
C LYS A 85 -7.42 11.80 -8.71
N SER A 86 -6.35 12.26 -9.36
CA SER A 86 -5.42 11.38 -10.09
C SER A 86 -4.75 10.38 -9.15
N SER A 87 -4.32 10.83 -7.96
CA SER A 87 -3.72 9.99 -6.93
C SER A 87 -4.66 8.88 -6.45
N ILE A 88 -5.93 9.23 -6.17
CA ILE A 88 -6.97 8.27 -5.78
C ILE A 88 -7.23 7.25 -6.89
N ILE A 89 -7.40 7.72 -8.13
CA ILE A 89 -7.65 6.84 -9.29
C ILE A 89 -6.49 5.87 -9.49
N ALA A 90 -5.24 6.33 -9.41
CA ALA A 90 -4.08 5.46 -9.56
C ALA A 90 -3.98 4.43 -8.43
N SER A 91 -4.28 4.81 -7.19
CA SER A 91 -4.33 3.88 -6.06
C SER A 91 -5.38 2.80 -6.28
N ILE A 92 -6.57 3.16 -6.75
CA ILE A 92 -7.67 2.22 -7.03
C ILE A 92 -7.27 1.31 -8.19
N LEU A 93 -6.90 1.87 -9.34
CA LEU A 93 -6.59 1.09 -10.54
C LEU A 93 -5.42 0.12 -10.31
N SER A 94 -4.35 0.57 -9.67
CA SER A 94 -3.19 -0.30 -9.38
C SER A 94 -3.56 -1.43 -8.42
N SER A 95 -4.35 -1.16 -7.38
CA SER A 95 -4.82 -2.20 -6.44
C SER A 95 -5.74 -3.21 -7.12
N THR A 96 -6.70 -2.74 -7.94
CA THR A 96 -7.61 -3.61 -8.70
C THR A 96 -6.86 -4.46 -9.72
N LEU A 97 -5.87 -3.88 -10.42
CA LEU A 97 -5.01 -4.61 -11.35
C LEU A 97 -4.22 -5.70 -10.61
N LEU A 98 -3.64 -5.38 -9.44
CA LEU A 98 -2.91 -6.36 -8.65
C LEU A 98 -3.82 -7.51 -8.18
N ILE A 99 -5.05 -7.21 -7.74
CA ILE A 99 -6.05 -8.23 -7.38
C ILE A 99 -6.32 -9.14 -8.58
N PHE A 100 -6.53 -8.56 -9.77
CA PHE A 100 -6.82 -9.31 -10.99
C PHE A 100 -5.67 -10.23 -11.42
N ILE A 101 -4.41 -9.79 -11.23
CA ILE A 101 -3.22 -10.61 -11.53
C ILE A 101 -3.08 -11.77 -10.53
N LEU A 102 -3.41 -11.54 -9.27
CA LEU A 102 -3.14 -12.48 -8.17
C LEU A 102 -4.23 -13.52 -7.95
N PHE A 103 -5.49 -13.16 -8.23
CA PHE A 103 -6.63 -13.93 -7.76
C PHE A 103 -7.60 -14.26 -8.89
N ASN A 104 -8.22 -15.43 -8.76
CA ASN A 104 -9.40 -15.77 -9.54
C ASN A 104 -10.64 -14.98 -9.05
N ILE A 105 -11.79 -15.23 -9.67
CA ILE A 105 -13.06 -14.53 -9.37
C ILE A 105 -13.42 -14.57 -7.87
N LYS A 106 -13.17 -15.70 -7.18
CA LYS A 106 -13.48 -15.82 -5.74
C LYS A 106 -12.59 -14.89 -4.92
N GLY A 107 -11.28 -14.89 -5.16
CA GLY A 107 -10.37 -13.99 -4.47
C GLY A 107 -10.62 -12.52 -4.84
N TYR A 108 -10.97 -12.22 -6.10
CA TYR A 108 -11.36 -10.87 -6.51
C TYR A 108 -12.49 -10.31 -5.63
N LEU A 109 -13.56 -11.10 -5.43
CA LEU A 109 -14.68 -10.70 -4.57
C LEU A 109 -14.24 -10.51 -3.11
N SER A 110 -13.36 -11.37 -2.60
CA SER A 110 -12.85 -11.27 -1.23
C SER A 110 -12.04 -9.99 -0.97
N TYR A 111 -11.35 -9.45 -1.98
CA TYR A 111 -10.47 -8.29 -1.82
C TYR A 111 -11.02 -6.99 -2.44
N MET A 112 -12.24 -7.01 -3.00
CA MET A 112 -12.87 -5.84 -3.64
C MET A 112 -13.11 -4.66 -2.68
N TYR A 113 -13.13 -4.92 -1.37
CA TYR A 113 -13.22 -3.87 -0.35
C TYR A 113 -11.96 -2.98 -0.29
N ILE A 114 -10.80 -3.45 -0.76
CA ILE A 114 -9.53 -2.73 -0.65
C ILE A 114 -9.51 -1.48 -1.55
N PRO A 115 -9.89 -1.54 -2.84
CA PRO A 115 -10.08 -0.33 -3.65
C PRO A 115 -10.98 0.72 -2.98
N VAL A 116 -12.07 0.30 -2.33
CA VAL A 116 -12.99 1.20 -1.61
C VAL A 116 -12.31 1.81 -0.38
N LEU A 117 -11.56 1.02 0.37
CA LEU A 117 -10.77 1.50 1.52
C LEU A 117 -9.71 2.53 1.07
N LEU A 118 -9.03 2.27 -0.05
CA LEU A 118 -8.03 3.15 -0.64
C LEU A 118 -8.63 4.47 -1.10
N TYR A 119 -9.86 4.49 -1.62
CA TYR A 119 -10.56 5.74 -1.92
C TYR A 119 -10.62 6.67 -0.70
N MET A 120 -10.96 6.12 0.48
CA MET A 120 -11.05 6.90 1.72
C MET A 120 -9.67 7.28 2.28
N LEU A 121 -8.73 6.33 2.30
CA LEU A 121 -7.39 6.54 2.86
C LEU A 121 -6.57 7.50 2.01
N GLN A 122 -6.56 7.33 0.69
CA GLN A 122 -5.73 8.11 -0.21
C GLN A 122 -6.14 9.59 -0.23
N ASN A 123 -7.42 9.89 -0.03
CA ASN A 123 -7.88 11.27 0.12
C ASN A 123 -7.28 11.93 1.37
N LYS A 124 -7.31 11.24 2.52
CA LYS A 124 -6.71 11.75 3.78
C LYS A 124 -5.19 11.94 3.65
N VAL A 125 -4.51 10.95 3.07
CA VAL A 125 -3.06 11.02 2.82
C VAL A 125 -2.72 12.20 1.92
N SER A 126 -3.50 12.41 0.85
CA SER A 126 -3.28 13.49 -0.09
C SER A 126 -3.41 14.88 0.55
N ILE A 127 -4.46 15.10 1.35
CA ILE A 127 -4.69 16.36 2.08
C ILE A 127 -3.56 16.62 3.09
N PHE A 128 -3.11 15.57 3.77
CA PHE A 128 -1.99 15.68 4.71
C PHE A 128 -0.69 16.11 4.01
N ILE A 129 -0.38 15.52 2.85
CA ILE A 129 0.79 15.88 2.03
C ILE A 129 0.70 17.35 1.60
N GLU A 130 -0.45 17.79 1.10
CA GLU A 130 -0.63 19.17 0.64
C GLU A 130 -0.43 20.17 1.79
N THR A 131 -0.98 19.86 2.97
CA THR A 131 -0.82 20.69 4.17
C THR A 131 0.65 20.77 4.60
N LYS A 132 1.38 19.64 4.58
CA LYS A 132 2.79 19.62 4.97
C LYS A 132 3.67 20.40 4.01
N ARG A 133 3.43 20.29 2.72
CA ARG A 133 4.17 21.07 1.72
C ARG A 133 3.94 22.57 1.86
N LEU A 134 2.73 23.02 2.16
CA LEU A 134 2.44 24.44 2.40
C LEU A 134 3.17 24.98 3.64
N GLN A 135 3.45 24.14 4.64
CA GLN A 135 4.21 24.51 5.84
C GLN A 135 5.73 24.54 5.61
N SER A 136 6.23 23.93 4.54
CA SER A 136 7.67 23.85 4.22
C SER A 136 8.13 24.92 3.22
N LEU A 137 7.21 25.73 2.68
CA LEU A 137 7.47 26.89 1.83
C LEU A 137 7.62 28.15 2.69
#